data_AF-A0A4R3XDG9-F1
#
_entry.id   AF-A0A4R3XDG9-F1
#
_cell.length_a   1.000
_cell.length_b   1.000
_cell.length_c   1.000
_cell.angle_alpha   90.00
_cell.angle_beta   90.00
_cell.angle_gamma   90.00
#
_symmetry.space_group_name_H-M   'P 1'
#
loop_
_entity.id
_entity.type
_entity.pdbx_description
1 polymer ?
#
loop_
_entity_poly.entity_id
_entity_poly.type
_entity_poly.pdbx_seq_one_letter_code
_entity_poly.pdbx_strand_id
1 'polypeptide(L)'
;MNLDAISSIAATIEKMKPDYIALSDSIWDFAELKFEEQRSSQLLARTLEENSFAVRRGVASMETAFIGEAGSGKPVIAFLGEFDALAGMSQTAGVSEPLPEAAGQPVTAAATICLASDRCWRRWRLLEEALAVANDTPFGLSAAIAATSLKYATHFKRNSEAGMVMVNLPTAGVDFHVPFGGRKASSFGPREQGRYAAEFFKVVKTAYASG
;
A
#
# COMPACT_ATOMS: atom_id res chain seq x y z
N MET A 1 -23.93 8.31 -15.04
CA MET A 1 -22.52 8.69 -14.79
C MET A 1 -22.13 9.69 -15.89
N ASN A 2 -21.62 10.86 -15.55
CA ASN A 2 -21.37 11.93 -16.53
C ASN A 2 -20.08 11.62 -17.32
N LEU A 3 -20.23 11.23 -18.59
CA LEU A 3 -19.11 10.81 -19.46
C LEU A 3 -18.14 11.95 -19.75
N ASP A 4 -18.61 13.20 -19.76
CA ASP A 4 -17.79 14.38 -20.03
C ASP A 4 -16.87 14.67 -18.83
N ALA A 5 -17.40 14.51 -17.61
CA ALA A 5 -16.61 14.64 -16.39
C ALA A 5 -15.50 13.57 -16.30
N ILE A 6 -15.81 12.32 -16.64
CA ILE A 6 -14.82 11.24 -16.68
C ILE A 6 -13.73 11.52 -17.72
N SER A 7 -14.13 11.96 -18.92
CA SER A 7 -13.19 12.27 -19.99
C SER A 7 -12.26 13.44 -19.63
N SER A 8 -12.81 14.47 -18.97
CA SER A 8 -12.03 15.60 -18.47
C SER A 8 -11.03 15.17 -17.39
N ILE A 9 -11.42 14.30 -16.47
CA ILE A 9 -10.52 13.76 -15.43
C ILE A 9 -9.41 12.94 -16.07
N ALA A 10 -9.74 12.05 -17.01
CA ALA A 10 -8.76 11.21 -17.70
C ALA A 10 -7.73 12.05 -18.47
N ALA A 11 -8.17 13.12 -19.15
CA ALA A 11 -7.28 14.04 -19.85
C ALA A 11 -6.33 14.78 -18.88
N THR A 12 -6.83 15.22 -17.73
CA THR A 12 -5.99 15.83 -16.69
C THR A 12 -4.97 14.84 -16.15
N ILE A 13 -5.37 13.59 -15.87
CA ILE A 13 -4.45 12.55 -15.40
C ILE A 13 -3.33 12.31 -16.42
N GLU A 14 -3.65 12.20 -17.71
CA GLU A 14 -2.63 11.98 -18.75
C GLU A 14 -1.69 13.19 -18.88
N LYS A 15 -2.17 14.41 -18.64
CA LYS A 15 -1.33 15.61 -18.62
C LYS A 15 -0.35 15.62 -17.44
N MET A 16 -0.77 15.14 -16.26
CA MET A 16 0.05 15.13 -15.04
C MET A 16 1.00 13.93 -14.95
N LYS A 17 0.80 12.93 -15.81
CA LYS A 17 1.56 11.68 -15.83
C LYS A 17 3.09 11.86 -15.84
N PRO A 18 3.70 12.77 -16.64
CA PRO A 18 5.15 12.95 -16.64
C PRO A 18 5.68 13.38 -15.27
N ASP A 19 4.98 14.30 -14.60
CA ASP A 19 5.37 14.83 -13.29
C ASP A 19 5.26 13.75 -12.21
N TYR A 20 4.22 12.92 -12.27
CA TYR A 20 4.05 11.81 -11.34
C TYR A 20 5.06 10.68 -11.53
N ILE A 21 5.48 10.40 -12.77
CA ILE A 21 6.56 9.46 -13.04
C ILE A 21 7.86 10.00 -12.44
N ALA A 22 8.21 11.26 -12.71
CA ALA A 22 9.42 11.87 -12.17
C ALA A 22 9.42 11.93 -10.63
N LEU A 23 8.26 12.19 -10.02
CA LEU A 23 8.07 12.13 -8.58
C LEU A 23 8.34 10.72 -8.03
N SER A 24 7.76 9.70 -8.66
CA SER A 24 7.96 8.30 -8.28
C SER A 24 9.42 7.88 -8.39
N ASP A 25 10.08 8.24 -9.49
CA ASP A 25 11.50 7.94 -9.73
C ASP A 25 12.39 8.64 -8.69
N SER A 26 12.08 9.89 -8.34
CA SER A 26 12.82 10.62 -7.30
C SER A 26 12.71 9.95 -5.92
N ILE A 27 11.51 9.50 -5.54
CA ILE A 27 11.30 8.79 -4.27
C ILE A 27 12.02 7.43 -4.29
N TRP A 28 12.06 6.76 -5.44
CA TRP A 28 12.84 5.55 -5.62
C TRP A 28 14.33 5.80 -5.38
N ASP A 29 14.88 6.85 -6.00
CA ASP A 29 16.30 7.22 -5.92
C ASP A 29 16.73 7.69 -4.52
N PHE A 30 15.82 8.27 -3.73
CA PHE A 30 16.13 8.69 -2.37
C PHE A 30 16.37 7.52 -1.43
N ALA A 31 15.58 6.45 -1.58
CA ALA A 31 15.66 5.20 -0.84
C ALA A 31 15.82 5.39 0.69
N GLU A 32 15.07 6.32 1.27
CA GLU A 32 15.18 6.68 2.68
C GLU A 32 14.44 5.66 3.56
N LEU A 33 15.13 5.15 4.59
CA LEU A 33 14.58 4.18 5.53
C LEU A 33 13.58 4.80 6.50
N LYS A 34 12.87 3.92 7.23
CA LYS A 34 11.87 4.30 8.24
C LYS A 34 12.31 5.48 9.12
N PHE A 35 11.48 6.50 9.21
CA PHE A 35 11.69 7.73 9.99
C PHE A 35 12.82 8.67 9.49
N GLU A 36 13.48 8.33 8.38
CA GLU A 36 14.53 9.13 7.76
C GLU A 36 14.08 9.73 6.42
N GLU A 37 12.80 9.60 6.06
CA GLU A 37 12.22 9.96 4.74
C GLU A 37 12.00 11.47 4.56
N GLN A 38 12.99 12.26 4.96
CA GLN A 38 12.91 13.71 4.97
C GLN A 38 12.81 14.28 3.55
N ARG A 39 13.62 13.77 2.60
CA ARG A 39 13.58 14.24 1.21
C ARG A 39 12.31 13.80 0.52
N SER A 40 11.91 12.55 0.71
CA SER A 40 10.72 11.94 0.09
C SER A 40 9.44 12.63 0.59
N SER A 41 9.32 12.82 1.91
CA SER A 41 8.21 13.55 2.53
C SER A 41 8.15 15.00 2.05
N GLN A 42 9.28 15.69 2.02
CA GLN A 42 9.33 17.07 1.56
C GLN A 42 8.90 17.22 0.11
N LEU A 43 9.34 16.31 -0.76
CA LEU A 43 9.01 16.30 -2.18
C LEU A 43 7.50 16.12 -2.39
N LEU A 44 6.89 15.08 -1.79
CA LEU A 44 5.45 14.83 -1.89
C LEU A 44 4.61 16.01 -1.38
N ALA A 45 4.98 16.56 -0.23
CA ALA A 45 4.29 17.71 0.34
C ALA A 45 4.39 18.95 -0.55
N ARG A 46 5.56 19.20 -1.18
CA ARG A 46 5.70 20.31 -2.15
C ARG A 46 4.86 20.08 -3.40
N THR A 47 4.83 18.87 -3.95
CA THR A 47 4.00 18.56 -5.11
C THR A 47 2.51 18.80 -4.83
N LEU A 48 2.04 18.53 -3.61
CA LEU A 48 0.69 18.87 -3.19
C LEU A 48 0.47 20.40 -3.14
N GLU A 49 1.41 21.14 -2.54
CA GLU A 49 1.37 22.61 -2.50
C GLU A 49 1.32 23.22 -3.91
N GLU A 50 2.13 22.71 -4.85
CA GLU A 50 2.16 23.12 -6.26
C GLU A 50 0.83 22.83 -6.98
N ASN A 51 0.13 21.78 -6.56
CA ASN A 51 -1.20 21.42 -7.04
C ASN A 51 -2.33 22.08 -6.24
N SER A 52 -2.03 23.17 -5.54
CA SER A 52 -3.00 24.00 -4.81
C SER A 52 -3.68 23.30 -3.62
N PHE A 53 -3.08 22.25 -3.06
CA PHE A 53 -3.50 21.70 -1.77
C PHE A 53 -2.95 22.56 -0.64
N ALA A 54 -3.74 22.75 0.41
CA ALA A 54 -3.25 23.24 1.69
C ALA A 54 -2.54 22.08 2.41
N VAL A 55 -1.24 22.23 2.70
CA VAL A 55 -0.45 21.17 3.32
C VAL A 55 -0.10 21.51 4.76
N ARG A 56 -0.35 20.56 5.66
CA ARG A 56 0.06 20.61 7.06
C ARG A 56 1.06 19.50 7.33
N ARG A 57 2.30 19.87 7.67
CA ARG A 57 3.43 18.97 7.97
C ARG A 57 3.55 18.71 9.48
N GLY A 58 4.36 17.74 9.88
CA GLY A 58 4.64 17.45 11.30
C GLY A 58 3.44 16.85 12.04
N VAL A 59 2.56 16.12 11.35
CA VAL A 59 1.31 15.64 11.93
C VAL A 59 1.56 14.45 12.86
N ALA A 60 0.76 14.31 13.92
CA ALA A 60 0.90 13.23 14.90
C ALA A 60 2.31 13.15 15.56
N SER A 61 3.00 14.29 15.68
CA SER A 61 4.37 14.37 16.20
C SER A 61 5.42 13.63 15.34
N MET A 62 5.10 13.36 14.08
CA MET A 62 6.01 12.77 13.10
C MET A 62 6.43 13.85 12.10
N GLU A 63 7.71 14.19 12.08
CA GLU A 63 8.26 15.23 11.21
C GLU A 63 8.01 14.95 9.72
N THR A 64 8.12 13.66 9.33
CA THR A 64 7.92 13.20 7.95
C THR A 64 6.45 13.00 7.57
N ALA A 65 5.49 13.18 8.50
CA ALA A 65 4.06 13.04 8.20
C ALA A 65 3.43 14.38 7.78
N PHE A 66 2.59 14.36 6.75
CA PHE A 66 1.84 15.53 6.29
C PHE A 66 0.41 15.17 5.86
N ILE A 67 -0.46 16.17 5.81
CA ILE A 67 -1.81 16.08 5.26
C ILE A 67 -1.96 17.18 4.21
N GLY A 68 -2.41 16.81 3.01
CA GLY A 68 -2.83 17.74 1.97
C GLY A 68 -4.36 17.80 1.88
N GLU A 69 -4.92 19.02 1.88
CA GLU A 69 -6.35 19.26 1.83
C GLU A 69 -6.69 20.12 0.61
N ALA A 70 -7.70 19.71 -0.15
CA ALA A 70 -8.23 20.49 -1.28
C ALA A 70 -9.77 20.49 -1.26
N GLY A 71 -10.34 21.64 -1.60
CA GLY A 71 -11.79 21.85 -1.58
C GLY A 71 -12.35 22.18 -0.20
N SER A 72 -13.68 22.31 -0.13
CA SER A 72 -14.42 22.56 1.11
C SER A 72 -15.82 21.96 1.01
N GLY A 73 -16.46 21.70 2.16
CA GLY A 73 -17.83 21.17 2.22
C GLY A 73 -17.89 19.68 2.59
N LYS A 74 -19.02 19.04 2.26
CA LYS A 74 -19.30 17.62 2.57
C LYS A 74 -19.76 16.89 1.31
N PRO A 75 -19.47 15.58 1.17
CA PRO A 75 -18.68 14.76 2.10
C PRO A 75 -17.18 15.08 2.04
N VAL A 76 -16.48 14.86 3.15
CA VAL A 76 -15.02 14.88 3.18
C VAL A 76 -14.52 13.50 2.74
N ILE A 77 -13.63 13.46 1.76
CA ILE A 77 -13.00 12.24 1.26
C ILE A 77 -11.52 12.34 1.60
N ALA A 78 -11.00 11.33 2.29
CA ALA A 78 -9.59 11.26 2.67
C ALA A 78 -8.94 10.02 2.05
N PHE A 79 -7.71 10.19 1.57
CA PHE A 79 -6.86 9.12 1.06
C PHE A 79 -5.60 9.04 1.92
N LEU A 80 -5.23 7.83 2.34
CA LEU A 80 -3.96 7.58 3.01
C LEU A 80 -2.99 7.01 1.98
N GLY A 81 -1.83 7.65 1.82
CA GLY A 81 -0.72 7.14 1.02
C GLY A 81 0.43 6.73 1.94
N GLU A 82 0.99 5.54 1.71
CA GLU A 82 2.16 5.03 2.41
C GLU A 82 3.22 4.56 1.41
N PHE A 83 4.49 4.77 1.76
CA PHE A 83 5.65 4.22 1.06
C PHE A 83 6.75 3.92 2.08
N ASP A 84 7.52 2.86 1.84
CA ASP A 84 8.55 2.39 2.76
C ASP A 84 9.82 2.04 2.00
N ALA A 85 11.00 2.36 2.53
CA ALA A 85 12.24 1.69 2.14
C ALA A 85 12.60 0.63 3.18
N LEU A 86 12.77 -0.61 2.73
CA LEU A 86 13.03 -1.75 3.61
C LEU A 86 14.54 -2.00 3.68
N ALA A 87 15.09 -1.90 4.90
CA ALA A 87 16.50 -2.15 5.13
C ALA A 87 16.88 -3.59 4.75
N GLY A 88 17.97 -3.75 3.98
CA GLY A 88 18.49 -5.06 3.57
C GLY A 88 17.77 -5.71 2.39
N MET A 89 16.80 -5.02 1.77
CA MET A 89 16.26 -5.38 0.46
C MET A 89 16.81 -4.40 -0.58
N SER A 90 17.20 -4.90 -1.75
CA SER A 90 17.60 -4.10 -2.91
C SER A 90 17.00 -4.67 -4.19
N GLN A 91 16.73 -3.83 -5.18
CA GLN A 91 16.16 -4.23 -6.46
C GLN A 91 16.52 -3.21 -7.55
N THR A 92 16.86 -3.68 -8.75
CA THR A 92 17.06 -2.80 -9.91
C THR A 92 15.72 -2.24 -10.40
N ALA A 93 15.63 -0.92 -10.56
CA ALA A 93 14.45 -0.22 -11.06
C ALA A 93 13.99 -0.78 -12.42
N GLY A 94 12.68 -0.92 -12.61
CA GLY A 94 12.09 -1.40 -13.87
C GLY A 94 12.28 -2.89 -14.16
N VAL A 95 12.98 -3.65 -13.29
CA VAL A 95 13.15 -5.10 -13.42
C VAL A 95 12.06 -5.82 -12.63
N SER A 96 11.41 -6.78 -13.28
CA SER A 96 10.29 -7.50 -12.69
C SER A 96 10.64 -8.77 -11.95
N GLU A 97 11.83 -9.27 -12.24
CA GLU A 97 12.47 -10.41 -11.62
C GLU A 97 13.38 -9.94 -10.49
N PRO A 98 13.58 -10.73 -9.42
CA PRO A 98 14.49 -10.37 -8.34
C PRO A 98 15.92 -10.19 -8.87
N LEU A 99 16.41 -8.95 -8.84
CA LEU A 99 17.75 -8.54 -9.24
C LEU A 99 18.28 -7.51 -8.23
N PRO A 100 18.81 -7.96 -7.09
CA PRO A 100 19.31 -7.07 -6.07
C PRO A 100 20.53 -6.28 -6.57
N GLU A 101 20.52 -4.96 -6.37
CA GLU A 101 21.73 -4.16 -6.43
C GLU A 101 22.63 -4.50 -5.24
N ALA A 102 23.94 -4.28 -5.37
CA ALA A 102 24.95 -4.78 -4.44
C ALA A 102 24.56 -4.62 -2.94
N ALA A 103 24.89 -5.63 -2.14
CA ALA A 103 24.48 -5.71 -0.73
C ALA A 103 24.85 -4.43 0.06
N GLY A 104 23.84 -3.82 0.68
CA GLY A 104 24.02 -2.70 1.61
C GLY A 104 23.38 -1.36 1.20
N GLN A 105 22.76 -1.26 0.02
CA GLN A 105 21.99 -0.08 -0.36
C GLN A 105 20.51 -0.24 0.05
N PRO A 106 19.91 0.73 0.75
CA PRO A 106 18.47 0.74 0.94
C PRO A 106 17.79 0.94 -0.42
N VAL A 107 16.61 0.32 -0.63
CA VAL A 107 15.72 0.66 -1.74
C VAL A 107 14.31 0.89 -1.21
N THR A 108 13.60 1.84 -1.82
CA THR A 108 12.17 2.04 -1.58
C THR A 108 11.43 0.78 -2.04
N ALA A 109 10.97 -0.03 -1.09
CA ALA A 109 10.03 -1.09 -1.36
C ALA A 109 8.68 -0.43 -1.62
N ALA A 110 8.44 -0.10 -2.88
CA ALA A 110 7.17 0.32 -3.46
C ALA A 110 6.22 1.04 -2.48
N ALA A 111 6.07 2.35 -2.68
CA ALA A 111 4.82 3.01 -2.33
C ALA A 111 3.66 2.06 -2.65
N THR A 112 2.88 1.65 -1.65
CA THR A 112 1.56 1.06 -1.92
C THR A 112 0.63 2.23 -2.22
N ILE A 113 1.00 2.98 -3.23
CA ILE A 113 0.07 3.59 -4.16
C ILE A 113 0.11 2.63 -5.34
N CYS A 114 -0.94 1.83 -5.52
CA CYS A 114 -1.16 1.13 -6.79
C CYS A 114 -1.41 2.18 -7.89
N LEU A 115 -0.35 2.81 -8.39
CA LEU A 115 -0.31 3.49 -9.67
C LEU A 115 0.34 2.53 -10.67
N ALA A 116 -0.53 1.86 -11.43
CA ALA A 116 -0.34 1.33 -12.77
C ALA A 116 1.09 0.90 -13.19
N SER A 117 1.37 -0.40 -13.13
CA SER A 117 2.30 -1.07 -14.06
C SER A 117 1.51 -1.99 -15.01
N ASP A 118 2.05 -2.30 -16.19
CA ASP A 118 1.38 -2.99 -17.31
C ASP A 118 0.85 -4.41 -17.01
N ARG A 119 1.19 -4.99 -15.86
CA ARG A 119 0.57 -6.24 -15.35
C ARG A 119 -0.74 -6.02 -14.60
N CYS A 120 -1.02 -4.80 -14.15
CA CYS A 120 -2.15 -4.45 -13.29
C CYS A 120 -3.49 -4.37 -14.03
N TRP A 121 -3.48 -4.17 -15.36
CA TRP A 121 -4.68 -3.94 -16.17
C TRP A 121 -5.00 -5.08 -17.15
N ARG A 122 -4.82 -6.34 -16.71
CA ARG A 122 -5.28 -7.49 -17.49
C ARG A 122 -6.78 -7.68 -17.32
N ARG A 123 -7.51 -7.72 -18.44
CA ARG A 123 -8.90 -8.20 -18.44
C ARG A 123 -8.90 -9.72 -18.31
N TRP A 124 -9.15 -10.20 -17.10
CA TRP A 124 -9.35 -11.61 -16.83
C TRP A 124 -10.72 -12.06 -17.34
N ARG A 125 -10.76 -13.16 -18.09
CA ARG A 125 -12.03 -13.79 -18.49
C ARG A 125 -12.57 -14.72 -17.40
N LEU A 126 -11.69 -15.21 -16.53
CA LEU A 126 -12.01 -16.18 -15.47
C LEU A 126 -11.38 -15.74 -14.14
N LEU A 127 -12.13 -15.90 -13.05
CA LEU A 127 -11.67 -15.54 -11.69
C LEU A 127 -10.45 -16.36 -11.26
N GLU A 128 -10.42 -17.65 -11.60
CA GLU A 128 -9.33 -18.56 -11.24
C GLU A 128 -7.98 -18.08 -11.78
N GLU A 129 -7.97 -17.56 -13.00
CA GLU A 129 -6.78 -17.03 -13.66
C GLU A 129 -6.28 -15.76 -12.93
N ALA A 130 -7.21 -14.85 -12.60
CA ALA A 130 -6.89 -13.64 -11.85
C ALA A 130 -6.32 -13.96 -10.46
N LEU A 131 -6.88 -14.97 -9.80
CA LEU A 131 -6.47 -15.41 -8.48
C LEU A 131 -5.10 -16.10 -8.52
N ALA A 132 -4.86 -16.97 -9.51
CA ALA A 132 -3.57 -17.61 -9.69
C ALA A 132 -2.45 -16.56 -9.85
N VAL A 133 -2.70 -15.54 -10.68
CA VAL A 133 -1.74 -14.44 -10.87
C VAL A 133 -1.60 -13.57 -9.62
N ALA A 134 -2.69 -13.31 -8.89
CA ALA A 134 -2.63 -12.57 -7.62
C ALA A 134 -1.82 -13.32 -6.54
N ASN A 135 -1.79 -14.65 -6.59
CA ASN A 135 -1.02 -15.48 -5.67
C ASN A 135 0.40 -15.77 -6.18
N ASP A 136 0.69 -15.58 -7.47
CA ASP A 136 2.01 -15.81 -8.08
C ASP A 136 3.00 -14.68 -7.76
N THR A 137 3.22 -14.48 -6.47
CA THR A 137 4.16 -13.52 -5.91
C THR A 137 4.72 -14.08 -4.60
N PRO A 138 6.01 -13.83 -4.30
CA PRO A 138 6.60 -14.20 -3.02
C PRO A 138 6.02 -13.39 -1.84
N PHE A 139 5.27 -12.31 -2.13
CA PHE A 139 4.66 -11.43 -1.15
C PHE A 139 3.17 -11.72 -0.98
N GLY A 140 2.60 -11.29 0.14
CA GLY A 140 1.20 -11.56 0.48
C GLY A 140 0.68 -10.67 1.60
N LEU A 141 0.91 -9.36 1.54
CA LEU A 141 0.41 -8.43 2.56
C LEU A 141 -1.10 -8.25 2.47
N SER A 142 -1.57 -7.64 1.38
CA SER A 142 -2.96 -7.26 1.15
C SER A 142 -3.39 -7.59 -0.28
N ALA A 143 -4.64 -7.98 -0.46
CA ALA A 143 -5.26 -8.20 -1.77
C ALA A 143 -6.71 -7.72 -1.78
N ALA A 144 -7.21 -7.24 -2.91
CA ALA A 144 -8.59 -6.77 -3.03
C ALA A 144 -9.28 -7.30 -4.29
N ILE A 145 -10.60 -7.48 -4.21
CA ILE A 145 -11.47 -7.77 -5.35
C ILE A 145 -12.66 -6.81 -5.38
N ALA A 146 -12.97 -6.27 -6.55
CA ALA A 146 -14.24 -5.59 -6.81
C ALA A 146 -15.22 -6.59 -7.46
N ALA A 147 -16.29 -6.96 -6.76
CA ALA A 147 -17.26 -7.94 -7.23
C ALA A 147 -18.68 -7.65 -6.69
N THR A 148 -19.67 -7.80 -7.57
CA THR A 148 -21.10 -7.82 -7.21
C THR A 148 -21.59 -9.24 -6.88
N SER A 149 -20.88 -10.26 -7.36
CA SER A 149 -21.21 -11.67 -7.11
C SER A 149 -20.60 -12.15 -5.80
N LEU A 150 -21.47 -12.53 -4.85
CA LEU A 150 -21.06 -13.10 -3.56
C LEU A 150 -20.27 -14.41 -3.73
N LYS A 151 -20.59 -15.20 -4.76
CA LYS A 151 -19.85 -16.43 -5.10
C LYS A 151 -18.37 -16.12 -5.36
N TYR A 152 -18.11 -15.11 -6.18
CA TYR A 152 -16.75 -14.73 -6.57
C TYR A 152 -16.00 -14.04 -5.44
N ALA A 153 -16.66 -13.13 -4.71
CA ALA A 153 -16.06 -12.51 -3.53
C ALA A 153 -15.69 -13.54 -2.46
N THR A 154 -16.57 -14.51 -2.19
CA THR A 154 -16.31 -15.57 -1.19
C THR A 154 -15.19 -16.51 -1.65
N HIS A 155 -15.18 -16.86 -2.94
CA HIS A 155 -14.13 -17.69 -3.51
C HIS A 155 -12.76 -16.99 -3.40
N PHE A 156 -12.66 -15.73 -3.82
CA PHE A 156 -11.43 -14.95 -3.72
C PHE A 156 -10.94 -14.81 -2.28
N LYS A 157 -11.84 -14.49 -1.33
CA LYS A 157 -11.50 -14.40 0.10
C LYS A 157 -10.91 -15.68 0.68
N ARG A 158 -11.38 -16.85 0.23
CA ARG A 158 -10.92 -18.14 0.74
C ARG A 158 -9.58 -18.55 0.16
N ASN A 159 -9.36 -18.23 -1.11
CA ASN A 159 -8.26 -18.78 -1.88
C ASN A 159 -7.14 -17.76 -2.15
N SER A 160 -7.32 -16.49 -1.79
CA SER A 160 -6.21 -15.52 -1.79
C SER A 160 -5.22 -15.88 -0.68
N GLU A 161 -3.94 -15.82 -1.02
CA GLU A 161 -2.84 -16.11 -0.11
C GLU A 161 -2.35 -14.86 0.64
N ALA A 162 -3.00 -13.72 0.48
CA ALA A 162 -2.70 -12.50 1.24
C ALA A 162 -3.12 -12.63 2.72
N GLY A 163 -2.40 -11.92 3.60
CA GLY A 163 -2.73 -11.82 5.02
C GLY A 163 -4.02 -11.05 5.27
N MET A 164 -4.31 -10.06 4.42
CA MET A 164 -5.51 -9.23 4.47
C MET A 164 -6.20 -9.25 3.11
N VAL A 165 -7.51 -9.46 3.10
CA VAL A 165 -8.31 -9.55 1.88
C VAL A 165 -9.52 -8.64 1.95
N MET A 166 -9.64 -7.75 0.97
CA MET A 166 -10.66 -6.72 0.89
C MET A 166 -11.64 -7.03 -0.25
N VAL A 167 -12.93 -6.74 -0.03
CA VAL A 167 -13.97 -6.87 -1.04
C VAL A 167 -14.66 -5.53 -1.19
N ASN A 168 -14.66 -4.99 -2.41
CA ASN A 168 -15.21 -3.67 -2.74
C ASN A 168 -14.62 -2.53 -1.87
N LEU A 169 -13.37 -2.71 -1.44
CA LEU A 169 -12.60 -1.77 -0.65
C LEU A 169 -11.17 -1.72 -1.20
N PRO A 170 -10.46 -0.58 -1.03
CA PRO A 170 -9.05 -0.48 -1.39
C PRO A 170 -8.19 -1.46 -0.59
N THR A 171 -7.01 -1.80 -1.11
CA THR A 171 -6.02 -2.66 -0.43
C THR A 171 -5.39 -2.01 0.80
N ALA A 172 -5.44 -0.67 0.89
CA ALA A 172 -5.02 0.14 2.03
C ALA A 172 -6.20 0.53 2.92
N GLY A 173 -5.93 0.95 4.17
CA GLY A 173 -6.95 1.42 5.10
C GLY A 173 -7.62 0.31 5.91
N VAL A 174 -6.81 -0.48 6.60
CA VAL A 174 -7.27 -1.54 7.52
C VAL A 174 -7.79 -0.92 8.82
N ASP A 175 -8.91 -1.43 9.33
CA ASP A 175 -9.46 -1.00 10.62
C ASP A 175 -8.47 -1.28 11.77
N PHE A 176 -8.23 -0.30 12.65
CA PHE A 176 -7.27 -0.40 13.74
C PHE A 176 -7.53 -1.56 14.73
N HIS A 177 -8.76 -2.09 14.76
CA HIS A 177 -9.12 -3.21 15.63
C HIS A 177 -8.86 -4.59 15.05
N VAL A 178 -8.60 -4.71 13.74
CA VAL A 178 -8.37 -6.02 13.12
C VAL A 178 -6.87 -6.35 13.04
N PRO A 179 -6.50 -7.65 12.98
CA PRO A 179 -5.09 -8.02 12.93
C PRO A 179 -4.44 -7.60 11.61
N PHE A 180 -3.41 -6.76 11.71
CA PHE A 180 -2.59 -6.35 10.57
C PHE A 180 -1.41 -7.30 10.38
N GLY A 181 -1.07 -7.56 9.11
CA GLY A 181 0.14 -8.28 8.73
C GLY A 181 -0.08 -9.14 7.49
N GLY A 182 1.01 -9.53 6.84
CA GLY A 182 0.99 -10.35 5.63
C GLY A 182 1.12 -11.86 5.84
N ARG A 183 1.23 -12.57 4.74
CA ARG A 183 1.69 -13.96 4.65
C ARG A 183 2.91 -14.00 3.72
N LYS A 184 3.53 -15.17 3.59
CA LYS A 184 4.75 -15.38 2.78
C LYS A 184 5.87 -14.43 3.22
N ALA A 185 6.63 -13.84 2.28
CA ALA A 185 7.71 -12.91 2.59
C ALA A 185 7.22 -11.56 3.16
N SER A 186 5.90 -11.30 3.19
CA SER A 186 5.33 -10.07 3.76
C SER A 186 5.09 -10.12 5.27
N SER A 187 5.54 -11.16 5.98
CA SER A 187 5.51 -11.19 7.43
C SER A 187 6.50 -12.21 8.00
N PHE A 188 7.26 -11.80 9.02
CA PHE A 188 8.19 -12.66 9.77
C PHE A 188 7.68 -13.01 11.18
N GLY A 189 6.48 -12.54 11.56
CA GLY A 189 6.01 -12.60 12.94
C GLY A 189 4.48 -12.63 13.08
N PRO A 190 3.97 -12.56 14.32
CA PRO A 190 2.54 -12.48 14.59
C PRO A 190 1.94 -11.14 14.14
N ARG A 191 0.61 -11.04 14.15
CA ARG A 191 -0.12 -9.85 13.67
C ARG A 191 0.10 -8.65 14.60
N GLU A 192 0.21 -7.46 14.03
CA GLU A 192 0.69 -6.25 14.71
C GLU A 192 -0.43 -5.29 15.20
N GLN A 193 -1.71 -5.63 14.97
CA GLN A 193 -2.85 -4.79 15.36
C GLN A 193 -3.99 -5.58 16.03
N GLY A 194 -4.93 -4.83 16.60
CA GLY A 194 -6.08 -5.37 17.31
C GLY A 194 -5.70 -6.15 18.57
N ARG A 195 -6.64 -6.95 19.07
CA ARG A 195 -6.39 -7.82 20.24
C ARG A 195 -5.31 -8.86 20.00
N TYR A 196 -5.05 -9.19 18.74
CA TYR A 196 -4.07 -10.21 18.36
C TYR A 196 -2.62 -9.76 18.62
N ALA A 197 -2.35 -8.46 18.54
CA ALA A 197 -1.04 -7.89 18.88
C ALA A 197 -0.61 -8.21 20.32
N ALA A 198 -1.56 -8.37 21.24
CA ALA A 198 -1.26 -8.68 22.63
C ALA A 198 -0.55 -10.04 22.79
N GLU A 199 -0.75 -10.99 21.88
CA GLU A 199 -0.09 -12.30 21.92
C GLU A 199 1.42 -12.18 21.66
N PHE A 200 1.86 -11.19 20.88
CA PHE A 200 3.29 -10.93 20.67
C PHE A 200 3.99 -10.51 21.96
N PHE A 201 3.31 -9.74 22.81
CA PHE A 201 3.86 -9.20 24.05
C PHE A 201 3.61 -10.09 25.28
N LYS A 202 3.02 -11.27 25.11
CA LYS A 202 2.68 -12.18 26.21
C LYS A 202 3.38 -13.52 26.04
N VAL A 203 3.70 -14.14 27.18
CA VAL A 203 4.17 -15.53 27.24
C VAL A 203 3.14 -16.34 28.01
N VAL A 204 2.59 -17.37 27.37
CA VAL A 204 1.61 -18.27 27.99
C VAL A 204 2.31 -19.14 29.03
N LYS A 205 1.81 -19.14 30.26
CA LYS A 205 2.25 -20.03 31.33
C LYS A 205 1.09 -20.89 31.81
N THR A 206 1.25 -22.21 31.74
CA THR A 206 0.31 -23.17 32.32
C THR A 206 0.83 -23.62 33.68
N ALA A 207 -0.02 -23.59 34.71
CA ALA A 207 0.31 -24.06 36.05
C ALA A 207 -0.87 -24.84 36.64
N TYR A 208 -0.57 -25.94 37.32
CA TYR A 208 -1.55 -26.75 38.05
C TYR A 208 -1.10 -26.87 39.51
N ALA A 209 -2.07 -26.88 40.41
CA ALA A 209 -1.87 -27.19 41.82
C ALA A 209 -2.90 -28.26 42.22
N SER A 210 -2.45 -29.33 42.85
CA SER A 210 -3.31 -30.31 43.52
C SER A 210 -3.35 -29.99 45.01
N GLY A 211 -4.55 -29.87 45.56
CA GLY A 211 -4.80 -29.87 47.01
C GLY A 211 -5.00 -31.27 47.54
#